data_AF-A0A3P8GLR0-F1
#
_entry.id   AF-A0A3P8GLR0-F1
#
_cell.length_a   1.000
_cell.length_b   1.000
_cell.length_c   1.000
_cell.angle_alpha   90.00
_cell.angle_beta   90.00
_cell.angle_gamma   90.00
#
_symmetry.space_group_name_H-M   'P 1'
#
loop_
_entity.id
_entity.type
_entity.pdbx_description
1 polymer ?
#
loop_
_entity_poly.entity_id
_entity_poly.type
_entity_poly.pdbx_seq_one_letter_code
_entity_poly.pdbx_strand_id
1 'polypeptide(L)'
;MVYREGLSFAGGLGTVWSVVLSISCFSFPRLSAETGLPVKTAGNAHLGNALWYPPGHGDVYRSFDKSGLLEKFMQEGKTWVFISNIDNLGAVVDTAILNYLENSVGEDEDEGCDFLMEVTPKTPSDIKGGTLVKCGHKLRLLELAQVPDKYIEDFTSVRKFKFFNTNNLWINLNAMAKLLLEDRISMELIVNPKTINKSIPVIQLEEAAGAAIRNFDKPRGLTVPRHRFLPVKLTSDLLLVMSNLYVLEKGRIIPSPMRNFPTLPLVKLGRHFVSIKDFRERLKSIPDMLELDHLTVSGDVHFDKNVTLKVSCVIVWKSHQA
;
A
#
# COMPACT_ATOMS: atom_id res chain seq x y z
N MET A 1 -0.02 -8.51 -19.23
CA MET A 1 1.03 -9.54 -19.05
C MET A 1 0.41 -10.89 -19.44
N VAL A 2 1.19 -11.75 -20.09
CA VAL A 2 0.74 -12.96 -20.80
C VAL A 2 0.20 -14.04 -19.84
N TYR A 3 -0.91 -14.68 -20.21
CA TYR A 3 -1.43 -15.89 -19.55
C TYR A 3 -0.37 -17.00 -19.64
N ARG A 4 0.18 -17.40 -18.50
CA ARG A 4 0.90 -18.67 -18.35
C ARG A 4 0.46 -19.28 -17.03
N GLU A 5 -0.22 -20.42 -17.10
CA GLU A 5 -0.41 -21.28 -15.94
C GLU A 5 0.96 -21.74 -15.45
N GLY A 6 1.39 -21.20 -14.32
CA GLY A 6 2.54 -21.70 -13.58
C GLY A 6 2.04 -22.61 -12.45
N LEU A 7 2.16 -23.92 -12.63
CA LEU A 7 1.97 -24.90 -11.57
C LEU A 7 3.16 -24.82 -10.61
N SER A 8 2.90 -24.47 -9.35
CA SER A 8 3.88 -24.51 -8.27
C SER A 8 3.51 -25.63 -7.30
N PHE A 9 4.35 -26.67 -7.21
CA PHE A 9 4.24 -27.75 -6.23
C PHE A 9 4.99 -27.40 -4.95
N ALA A 10 4.33 -27.54 -3.81
CA ALA A 10 4.98 -27.76 -2.52
C ALA A 10 4.36 -29.02 -1.90
N GLY A 11 5.17 -30.05 -1.73
CA GLY A 11 4.75 -31.35 -1.21
C GLY A 11 4.51 -31.34 0.30
N GLY A 12 3.61 -32.22 0.73
CA GLY A 12 3.44 -32.64 2.13
C GLY A 12 2.15 -32.13 2.79
N LEU A 13 1.14 -33.01 2.83
CA LEU A 13 -0.13 -32.93 3.57
C LEU A 13 -1.10 -31.81 3.13
N GLY A 14 -1.97 -32.17 2.18
CA GLY A 14 -3.05 -31.32 1.66
C GLY A 14 -2.56 -30.43 0.51
N THR A 15 -2.73 -30.88 -0.73
CA THR A 15 -2.33 -30.12 -1.92
C THR A 15 -3.18 -28.86 -2.04
N VAL A 16 -2.69 -27.73 -1.53
CA VAL A 16 -3.27 -26.41 -1.81
C VAL A 16 -2.80 -26.01 -3.21
N TRP A 17 -3.66 -26.23 -4.20
CA TRP A 17 -3.42 -25.74 -5.55
C TRP A 17 -3.43 -24.22 -5.53
N SER A 18 -2.27 -23.61 -5.79
CA SER A 18 -2.14 -22.17 -5.91
C SER A 18 -2.20 -21.82 -7.40
N VAL A 19 -3.26 -21.13 -7.82
CA VAL A 19 -3.39 -20.62 -9.20
C VAL A 19 -2.98 -19.15 -9.18
N VAL A 20 -1.95 -18.80 -9.95
CA VAL A 20 -1.53 -17.41 -10.13
C VAL A 20 -2.22 -16.83 -11.35
N LEU A 21 -2.95 -15.73 -11.15
CA LEU A 21 -3.68 -15.02 -12.19
C LEU A 21 -3.21 -13.57 -12.26
N SER A 22 -3.41 -12.93 -13.41
CA SER A 22 -3.04 -11.53 -13.61
C SER A 22 -4.18 -10.75 -14.22
N ILE A 23 -4.48 -9.58 -13.65
CA ILE A 23 -5.40 -8.58 -14.20
C ILE A 23 -4.56 -7.40 -14.66
N SER A 24 -4.85 -6.86 -15.83
CA SER A 24 -4.23 -5.61 -16.30
C SER A 24 -5.21 -4.46 -16.07
N CYS A 25 -4.79 -3.47 -15.30
CA CYS A 25 -5.58 -2.27 -15.09
C CYS A 25 -5.74 -1.46 -16.38
N PHE A 26 -6.74 -0.59 -16.43
CA PHE A 26 -6.89 0.37 -17.52
C PHE A 26 -5.68 1.31 -17.60
N SER A 27 -5.50 1.89 -18.79
CA SER A 27 -4.46 2.86 -19.08
C SER A 27 -5.08 4.08 -19.72
N PHE A 28 -4.92 5.25 -19.11
CA PHE A 28 -5.54 6.50 -19.54
C PHE A 28 -4.50 7.46 -20.12
N PRO A 29 -4.88 8.34 -21.05
CA PRO A 29 -3.97 9.33 -21.60
C PRO A 29 -3.73 10.44 -20.57
N ARG A 30 -2.46 10.84 -20.41
CA ARG A 30 -2.11 12.03 -19.62
C ARG A 30 -2.70 13.28 -20.28
N LEU A 31 -3.20 14.19 -19.45
CA LEU A 31 -3.80 15.45 -19.92
C LEU A 31 -2.77 16.57 -19.83
N SER A 32 -2.77 17.51 -20.78
CA SER A 32 -1.98 18.73 -20.67
C SER A 32 -2.48 19.56 -19.48
N ALA A 33 -1.56 20.04 -18.64
CA ALA A 33 -1.93 20.91 -17.52
C ALA A 33 -2.49 22.26 -17.99
N GLU A 34 -2.15 22.69 -19.19
CA GLU A 34 -2.60 23.97 -19.77
C GLU A 34 -3.99 23.86 -20.39
N THR A 35 -4.23 22.80 -21.18
CA THR A 35 -5.45 22.69 -21.99
C THR A 35 -6.49 21.71 -21.42
N GLY A 36 -6.10 20.84 -20.48
CA GLY A 36 -6.96 19.77 -19.98
C GLY A 36 -7.26 18.66 -21.01
N LEU A 37 -6.69 18.73 -22.21
CA LEU A 37 -6.88 17.75 -23.28
C LEU A 37 -5.77 16.69 -23.25
N PRO A 38 -6.03 15.47 -23.78
CA PRO A 38 -4.98 14.46 -23.97
C PRO A 38 -3.76 15.03 -24.68
N VAL A 39 -2.56 14.75 -24.16
CA VAL A 39 -1.31 15.16 -24.80
C VAL A 39 -1.21 14.49 -26.17
N LYS A 40 -1.12 15.30 -27.23
CA LYS A 40 -1.09 14.81 -28.61
C LYS A 40 0.11 13.89 -28.84
N THR A 41 -0.14 12.72 -29.43
CA THR A 41 0.90 11.76 -29.84
C THR A 41 1.70 12.29 -31.03
N ALA A 42 1.05 13.01 -31.96
CA ALA A 42 1.71 13.66 -33.08
C ALA A 42 2.67 14.76 -32.57
N GLY A 43 3.96 14.61 -32.86
CA GLY A 43 5.03 15.47 -32.31
C GLY A 43 5.68 14.94 -31.02
N ASN A 44 5.03 14.01 -30.32
CA ASN A 44 5.52 13.40 -29.07
C ASN A 44 5.70 11.88 -29.16
N ALA A 45 5.81 11.33 -30.37
CA ALA A 45 5.92 9.88 -30.58
C ALA A 45 7.10 9.26 -29.79
N HIS A 46 8.19 10.02 -29.62
CA HIS A 46 9.36 9.64 -28.82
C HIS A 46 9.05 9.43 -27.33
N LEU A 47 7.94 9.96 -26.81
CA LEU A 47 7.51 9.77 -25.42
C LEU A 47 6.84 8.41 -25.21
N GLY A 48 6.26 7.79 -26.25
CA GLY A 48 5.65 6.46 -26.19
C GLY A 48 4.73 6.26 -24.98
N ASN A 49 5.05 5.26 -24.15
CA ASN A 49 4.31 4.93 -22.93
C ASN A 49 4.29 6.06 -21.88
N ALA A 50 5.21 7.03 -21.96
CA ALA A 50 5.18 8.20 -21.10
C ALA A 50 4.02 9.16 -21.39
N LEU A 51 3.18 8.89 -22.39
CA LEU A 51 1.90 9.59 -22.59
C LEU A 51 0.72 8.95 -21.83
N TRP A 52 0.93 7.75 -21.28
CA TRP A 52 -0.12 6.94 -20.67
C TRP A 52 0.20 6.65 -19.20
N TYR A 53 -0.83 6.43 -18.39
CA TYR A 53 -0.69 6.12 -16.97
C TYR A 53 -1.84 5.22 -16.48
N PRO A 54 -1.61 4.38 -15.45
CA PRO A 54 -2.69 3.69 -14.77
C PRO A 54 -3.49 4.70 -13.93
N PRO A 55 -4.84 4.65 -13.90
CA PRO A 55 -5.70 5.63 -13.22
C PRO A 55 -5.80 5.39 -11.71
N GLY A 56 -4.70 5.03 -11.07
CA GLY A 56 -4.64 4.70 -9.65
C GLY A 56 -5.20 3.32 -9.31
N HIS A 57 -5.14 2.95 -8.03
CA HIS A 57 -5.53 1.63 -7.56
C HIS A 57 -7.06 1.46 -7.41
N GLY A 58 -7.84 2.54 -7.45
CA GLY A 58 -9.30 2.49 -7.50
C GLY A 58 -9.84 1.75 -8.73
N ASP A 59 -9.04 1.65 -9.79
CA ASP A 59 -9.42 0.92 -10.99
C ASP A 59 -9.60 -0.59 -10.81
N VAL A 60 -9.14 -1.15 -9.68
CA VAL A 60 -9.22 -2.58 -9.37
C VAL A 60 -10.64 -3.13 -9.54
N TYR A 61 -11.69 -2.39 -9.18
CA TYR A 61 -13.07 -2.86 -9.28
C TYR A 61 -13.50 -3.10 -10.74
N ARG A 62 -13.28 -2.10 -11.60
CA ARG A 62 -13.66 -2.14 -13.01
C ARG A 62 -12.80 -3.14 -13.77
N SER A 63 -11.50 -3.15 -13.50
CA SER A 63 -10.57 -4.08 -14.15
C SER A 63 -10.81 -5.53 -13.74
N PHE A 64 -11.21 -5.78 -12.49
CA PHE A 64 -11.57 -7.12 -12.03
C PHE A 64 -12.85 -7.63 -12.69
N ASP A 65 -13.88 -6.79 -12.79
CA ASP A 65 -15.11 -7.08 -13.54
C ASP A 65 -14.85 -7.37 -15.02
N LYS A 66 -14.19 -6.44 -15.71
CA LYS A 66 -13.92 -6.55 -17.16
C LYS A 66 -12.99 -7.69 -17.53
N SER A 67 -12.23 -8.22 -16.58
CA SER A 67 -11.41 -9.41 -16.79
C SER A 67 -12.23 -10.71 -16.85
N GLY A 68 -13.51 -10.70 -16.43
CA GLY A 68 -14.34 -11.89 -16.28
C GLY A 68 -14.00 -12.74 -15.04
N LEU A 69 -12.95 -12.40 -14.29
CA LEU A 69 -12.56 -13.16 -13.10
C LEU A 69 -13.53 -12.96 -11.93
N LEU A 70 -14.16 -11.79 -11.82
CA LEU A 70 -15.19 -11.56 -10.81
C LEU A 70 -16.34 -12.57 -10.96
N GLU A 71 -16.91 -12.65 -12.16
CA GLU A 71 -17.97 -13.62 -12.48
C GLU A 71 -17.50 -15.07 -12.28
N LYS A 72 -16.33 -15.41 -12.82
CA LYS A 72 -15.75 -16.76 -12.66
C LYS A 72 -15.63 -17.16 -11.18
N PHE A 73 -15.07 -16.31 -10.33
CA PHE A 73 -14.88 -16.66 -8.92
C PHE A 73 -16.20 -16.75 -8.16
N MET A 74 -17.20 -15.93 -8.49
CA MET A 74 -18.53 -16.08 -7.93
C MET A 74 -19.16 -17.42 -8.34
N GLN A 75 -19.02 -17.83 -9.61
CA GLN A 75 -19.49 -19.14 -10.09
C GLN A 75 -18.76 -20.32 -9.42
N GLU A 76 -17.48 -20.13 -9.04
CA GLU A 76 -16.70 -21.09 -8.23
C GLU A 76 -17.06 -21.06 -6.73
N GLY A 77 -18.04 -20.25 -6.32
CA GLY A 77 -18.50 -20.15 -4.92
C GLY A 77 -17.59 -19.34 -4.01
N LYS A 78 -16.73 -18.46 -4.54
CA LYS A 78 -15.94 -17.53 -3.72
C LYS A 78 -16.82 -16.36 -3.27
N THR A 79 -16.70 -15.96 -2.01
CA THR A 79 -17.51 -14.90 -1.38
C THR A 79 -16.74 -13.61 -1.13
N TRP A 80 -15.45 -13.70 -0.81
CA TRP A 80 -14.61 -12.56 -0.44
C TRP A 80 -13.35 -12.46 -1.30
N VAL A 81 -12.90 -11.23 -1.54
CA VAL A 81 -11.56 -10.92 -2.03
C VAL A 81 -10.80 -10.09 -1.01
N PHE A 82 -9.55 -10.49 -0.76
CA PHE A 82 -8.59 -9.71 0.03
C PHE A 82 -7.64 -8.98 -0.93
N ILE A 83 -7.62 -7.64 -0.84
CA ILE A 83 -6.79 -6.76 -1.66
C ILE A 83 -5.77 -6.08 -0.76
N SER A 84 -4.50 -6.11 -1.16
CA SER A 84 -3.41 -5.43 -0.45
C SER A 84 -2.30 -5.01 -1.40
N ASN A 85 -1.41 -4.14 -0.93
CA ASN A 85 -0.24 -3.75 -1.70
C ASN A 85 0.87 -4.80 -1.57
N ILE A 86 1.51 -5.16 -2.68
CA ILE A 86 2.64 -6.11 -2.68
C ILE A 86 3.85 -5.62 -1.87
N ASP A 87 4.00 -4.30 -1.73
CA ASP A 87 5.04 -3.71 -0.89
C ASP A 87 4.69 -3.68 0.60
N ASN A 88 3.45 -4.01 0.99
CA ASN A 88 3.09 -4.25 2.39
C ASN A 88 3.35 -5.72 2.76
N LEU A 89 4.54 -5.99 3.30
CA LEU A 89 4.95 -7.35 3.66
C LEU A 89 4.22 -7.91 4.90
N GLY A 90 3.48 -7.05 5.62
CA GLY A 90 2.61 -7.44 6.72
C GLY A 90 1.22 -7.88 6.29
N ALA A 91 0.84 -7.61 5.04
CA ALA A 91 -0.47 -7.98 4.52
C ALA A 91 -0.55 -9.48 4.24
N VAL A 92 -1.15 -10.23 5.16
CA VAL A 92 -1.39 -11.66 5.02
C VAL A 92 -2.86 -11.98 5.25
N VAL A 93 -3.38 -13.01 4.56
CA VAL A 93 -4.73 -13.51 4.80
C VAL A 93 -4.83 -13.98 6.25
N ASP A 94 -5.75 -13.38 6.99
CA ASP A 94 -6.03 -13.67 8.39
C ASP A 94 -7.37 -14.40 8.51
N THR A 95 -7.33 -15.64 8.96
CA THR A 95 -8.53 -16.48 9.07
C THR A 95 -9.44 -16.03 10.20
N ALA A 96 -8.95 -15.32 11.22
CA ALA A 96 -9.80 -14.76 12.27
C ALA A 96 -10.64 -13.59 11.72
N ILE A 97 -10.03 -12.74 10.88
CA ILE A 97 -10.75 -11.66 10.17
C ILE A 97 -11.78 -12.27 9.20
N LEU A 98 -11.37 -13.26 8.39
CA LEU A 98 -12.30 -13.93 7.47
C LEU A 98 -13.46 -14.60 8.22
N ASN A 99 -13.18 -15.29 9.34
CA ASN A 99 -14.21 -15.88 10.17
C ASN A 99 -15.17 -14.82 10.75
N TYR A 100 -14.66 -13.66 11.17
CA TYR A 100 -15.51 -12.54 11.55
C TYR A 100 -16.40 -12.08 10.40
N LEU A 101 -15.86 -11.96 9.18
CA LEU A 101 -16.60 -11.53 7.99
C LEU A 101 -17.72 -12.50 7.60
N GLU A 102 -17.46 -13.80 7.64
CA GLU A 102 -18.46 -14.84 7.34
C GLU A 102 -19.56 -14.92 8.41
N ASN A 103 -19.19 -14.80 9.70
CA ASN A 103 -20.17 -14.88 10.80
C ASN A 103 -20.88 -13.56 11.10
N SER A 104 -20.45 -12.44 10.51
CA SER A 104 -21.13 -11.16 10.69
C SER A 104 -22.33 -10.99 9.76
N VAL A 105 -22.62 -11.96 8.88
CA VAL A 105 -23.82 -12.00 8.03
C VAL A 105 -25.05 -12.42 8.86
N GLY A 106 -25.54 -11.51 9.70
CA GLY A 106 -26.77 -11.70 10.49
C GLY A 106 -28.02 -11.10 9.82
N GLU A 107 -29.20 -11.40 10.39
CA GLU A 107 -30.53 -11.02 9.86
C GLU A 107 -30.91 -9.55 10.16
N ASP A 108 -30.23 -8.89 11.11
CA ASP A 108 -30.50 -7.49 11.45
C ASP A 108 -29.98 -6.52 10.39
N GLU A 109 -30.69 -5.40 10.18
CA GLU A 109 -30.30 -4.36 9.20
C GLU A 109 -28.91 -3.74 9.50
N ASP A 110 -28.53 -3.70 10.79
CA ASP A 110 -27.23 -3.23 11.29
C ASP A 110 -26.16 -4.34 11.37
N GLU A 111 -26.52 -5.60 11.15
CA GLU A 111 -25.59 -6.74 11.12
C GLU A 111 -25.09 -6.98 9.69
N GLY A 112 -23.81 -7.29 9.55
CA GLY A 112 -23.17 -7.49 8.24
C GLY A 112 -21.89 -6.69 8.04
N CYS A 113 -21.14 -7.17 7.07
CA CYS A 113 -20.03 -6.48 6.45
C CYS A 113 -20.03 -6.83 4.97
N ASP A 114 -19.89 -5.84 4.10
CA ASP A 114 -19.70 -6.02 2.65
C ASP A 114 -18.38 -5.39 2.17
N PHE A 115 -17.79 -4.52 3.01
CA PHE A 115 -16.48 -3.93 2.82
C PHE A 115 -15.78 -3.70 4.17
N LEU A 116 -14.60 -4.28 4.36
CA LEU A 116 -13.76 -4.06 5.54
C LEU A 116 -12.46 -3.37 5.13
N MET A 117 -12.15 -2.26 5.79
CA MET A 117 -10.84 -1.62 5.71
C MET A 117 -10.07 -1.90 7.01
N GLU A 118 -8.92 -2.56 6.91
CA GLU A 118 -8.02 -2.63 8.05
C GLU A 118 -7.35 -1.26 8.27
N VAL A 119 -7.45 -0.75 9.49
CA VAL A 119 -6.79 0.48 9.93
C VAL A 119 -5.83 0.16 11.07
N THR A 120 -4.75 0.91 11.19
CA THR A 120 -3.78 0.76 12.30
C THR A 120 -3.71 2.06 13.09
N PRO A 121 -3.31 2.05 14.38
CA PRO A 121 -2.97 3.28 15.09
C PRO A 121 -1.95 4.12 14.30
N LYS A 122 -2.22 5.42 14.20
CA LYS A 122 -1.40 6.39 13.47
C LYS A 122 -0.14 6.73 14.28
N THR A 123 1.00 6.77 13.61
CA THR A 123 2.30 7.18 14.15
C THR A 123 2.75 8.50 13.52
N PRO A 124 3.72 9.23 14.11
CA PRO A 124 4.28 10.43 13.51
C PRO A 124 4.91 10.21 12.12
N SER A 125 5.27 8.97 11.78
CA SER A 125 5.82 8.61 10.46
C SER A 125 4.73 8.48 9.38
N ASP A 126 3.45 8.36 9.77
CA ASP A 126 2.31 8.16 8.86
C ASP A 126 1.76 9.50 8.36
N ILE A 127 2.59 10.23 7.63
CA ILE A 127 2.26 11.58 7.14
C ILE A 127 1.45 11.50 5.83
N LYS A 128 1.82 10.61 4.92
CA LYS A 128 1.19 10.47 3.60
C LYS A 128 0.26 9.26 3.57
N GLY A 129 -1.01 9.50 3.24
CA GLY A 129 -2.05 8.50 3.10
C GLY A 129 -3.36 8.99 3.72
N GLY A 130 -4.32 8.07 3.85
CA GLY A 130 -5.67 8.39 4.29
C GLY A 130 -6.01 7.92 5.71
N THR A 131 -7.07 8.51 6.27
CA THR A 131 -7.71 8.06 7.50
C THR A 131 -9.18 7.81 7.25
N LEU A 132 -9.75 6.86 7.99
CA LEU A 132 -11.18 6.62 7.97
C LEU A 132 -11.89 7.72 8.79
N VAL A 133 -12.93 8.30 8.21
CA VAL A 133 -13.78 9.32 8.85
C VAL A 133 -15.25 8.99 8.66
N LYS A 134 -16.10 9.52 9.56
CA LYS A 134 -17.54 9.47 9.41
C LYS A 134 -18.04 10.84 8.93
N CYS A 135 -18.62 10.88 7.74
CA CYS A 135 -19.24 12.10 7.18
C CYS A 135 -20.76 11.89 7.14
N GLY A 136 -21.48 12.50 8.08
CA GLY A 136 -22.89 12.22 8.30
C GLY A 136 -23.08 10.77 8.77
N HIS A 137 -23.84 9.99 8.00
CA HIS A 137 -24.09 8.57 8.29
C HIS A 137 -23.14 7.62 7.54
N LYS A 138 -22.29 8.12 6.63
CA LYS A 138 -21.43 7.28 5.78
C LYS A 138 -19.98 7.30 6.24
N LEU A 139 -19.34 6.14 6.22
CA LEU A 139 -17.89 6.03 6.31
C LEU A 139 -17.25 6.50 5.00
N ARG A 140 -16.14 7.22 5.12
CA ARG A 140 -15.35 7.70 3.97
C ARG A 140 -13.86 7.61 4.29
N LEU A 141 -13.07 7.37 3.26
CA LEU A 141 -11.62 7.54 3.32
C LEU A 141 -11.30 9.00 3.02
N LEU A 142 -10.68 9.70 3.97
CA LEU A 142 -10.17 11.05 3.78
C LEU A 142 -8.67 10.97 3.50
N GLU A 143 -8.27 11.32 2.28
CA GLU A 143 -6.87 11.39 1.86
C GLU A 143 -6.29 12.78 2.10
N LEU A 144 -4.97 12.86 2.35
CA LEU A 144 -4.29 14.15 2.56
C LEU A 144 -4.53 15.14 1.41
N ALA A 145 -4.57 14.65 0.16
CA ALA A 145 -4.79 15.48 -1.03
C ALA A 145 -6.17 16.16 -1.07
N GLN A 146 -7.12 15.70 -0.26
CA GLN A 146 -8.48 16.26 -0.15
C GLN A 146 -8.58 17.30 0.98
N VAL A 147 -7.54 17.43 1.81
CA VAL A 147 -7.52 18.31 2.97
C VAL A 147 -7.06 19.70 2.55
N PRO A 148 -7.85 20.77 2.79
CA PRO A 148 -7.40 22.13 2.53
C PRO A 148 -6.13 22.49 3.32
N ASP A 149 -5.25 23.29 2.74
CA ASP A 149 -3.93 23.61 3.33
C ASP A 149 -3.98 24.04 4.80
N LYS A 150 -4.97 24.87 5.15
CA LYS A 150 -5.20 25.35 6.53
C LYS A 150 -5.49 24.27 7.57
N TYR A 151 -5.84 23.05 7.15
CA TYR A 151 -6.18 21.92 8.03
C TYR A 151 -5.18 20.76 7.92
N ILE A 152 -4.06 20.92 7.19
CA ILE A 152 -3.04 19.87 7.07
C ILE A 152 -2.42 19.51 8.42
N GLU A 153 -2.17 20.49 9.29
CA GLU A 153 -1.65 20.25 10.64
C GLU A 153 -2.64 19.43 11.48
N ASP A 154 -3.94 19.71 11.34
CA ASP A 154 -4.99 18.96 12.01
C ASP A 154 -5.08 17.52 11.52
N PHE A 155 -4.97 17.31 10.20
CA PHE A 155 -4.99 15.98 9.59
C PHE A 155 -3.77 15.13 9.97
N THR A 156 -2.59 15.75 10.01
CA THR A 156 -1.34 15.06 10.38
C THR A 156 -1.26 14.78 11.88
N SER A 157 -2.02 15.49 12.70
CA SER A 157 -2.08 15.28 14.15
C SER A 157 -2.65 13.91 14.54
N VAL A 158 -1.80 13.10 15.17
CA VAL A 158 -2.16 11.81 15.80
C VAL A 158 -3.19 11.95 16.93
N ARG A 159 -3.38 13.17 17.47
CA ARG A 159 -4.37 13.44 18.52
C ARG A 159 -5.79 13.55 17.96
N LYS A 160 -5.94 14.10 16.75
CA LYS A 160 -7.23 14.26 16.06
C LYS A 160 -7.60 13.00 15.28
N PHE A 161 -6.69 12.52 14.44
CA PHE A 161 -6.88 11.31 13.66
C PHE A 161 -6.01 10.19 14.21
N LYS A 162 -6.65 9.25 14.91
CA LYS A 162 -5.97 8.16 15.63
C LYS A 162 -5.62 6.96 14.75
N PHE A 163 -6.22 6.88 13.56
CA PHE A 163 -6.14 5.72 12.69
C PHE A 163 -5.51 6.09 11.34
N PHE A 164 -4.94 5.09 10.69
CA PHE A 164 -4.34 5.20 9.37
C PHE A 164 -4.78 4.01 8.51
N ASN A 165 -5.15 4.26 7.26
CA ASN A 165 -5.56 3.23 6.31
C ASN A 165 -4.35 2.37 5.90
N THR A 166 -4.43 1.06 6.11
CA THR A 166 -3.37 0.12 5.71
C THR A 166 -3.40 -0.24 4.23
N ASN A 167 -4.51 0.06 3.55
CA ASN A 167 -4.87 -0.40 2.21
C ASN A 167 -4.99 -1.94 2.10
N ASN A 168 -5.15 -2.63 3.24
CA ASN A 168 -5.63 -4.01 3.29
C ASN A 168 -7.16 -3.99 3.34
N LEU A 169 -7.80 -4.47 2.28
CA LEU A 169 -9.24 -4.37 2.07
C LEU A 169 -9.83 -5.77 1.90
N TRP A 170 -10.97 -6.03 2.55
CA TRP A 170 -11.76 -7.23 2.34
C TRP A 170 -13.10 -6.84 1.73
N ILE A 171 -13.45 -7.43 0.61
CA ILE A 171 -14.61 -6.99 -0.17
C ILE A 171 -15.46 -8.19 -0.54
N ASN A 172 -16.75 -8.10 -0.26
CA ASN A 172 -17.70 -9.13 -0.63
C ASN A 172 -17.94 -9.08 -2.15
N LEU A 173 -17.76 -10.20 -2.83
CA LEU A 173 -17.83 -10.29 -4.28
C LEU A 173 -19.23 -10.03 -4.81
N ASN A 174 -20.28 -10.50 -4.12
CA ASN A 174 -21.67 -10.25 -4.52
C ASN A 174 -22.03 -8.77 -4.40
N ALA A 175 -21.62 -8.12 -3.30
CA ALA A 175 -21.83 -6.69 -3.10
C ALA A 175 -21.07 -5.87 -4.16
N MET A 176 -19.82 -6.24 -4.45
CA MET A 176 -19.03 -5.61 -5.51
C MET A 176 -19.71 -5.74 -6.88
N ALA A 177 -20.15 -6.94 -7.25
CA ALA A 177 -20.82 -7.20 -8.53
C ALA A 177 -22.13 -6.42 -8.66
N LYS A 178 -22.95 -6.37 -7.59
CA LYS A 178 -24.17 -5.56 -7.55
C LYS A 178 -23.87 -4.07 -7.79
N LEU A 179 -22.90 -3.52 -7.07
CA LEU A 179 -22.54 -2.10 -7.19
C LEU A 179 -21.97 -1.75 -8.57
N LEU A 180 -21.25 -2.67 -9.21
CA LEU A 180 -20.75 -2.50 -10.57
C LEU A 180 -21.87 -2.54 -11.61
N LEU A 181 -22.81 -3.49 -11.47
CA LEU A 181 -23.97 -3.62 -12.36
C LEU A 181 -24.88 -2.39 -12.29
N GLU A 182 -25.04 -1.81 -11.09
CA GLU A 182 -25.82 -0.60 -10.83
C GLU A 182 -25.04 0.71 -11.14
N ASP A 183 -23.78 0.62 -11.59
CA ASP A 183 -22.86 1.77 -11.80
C ASP A 183 -22.76 2.71 -10.58
N ARG A 184 -22.76 2.13 -9.37
CA ARG A 184 -22.77 2.86 -8.09
C ARG A 184 -21.40 3.06 -7.46
N ILE A 185 -20.34 2.49 -8.02
CA ILE A 185 -18.96 2.71 -7.56
C ILE A 185 -18.49 4.07 -8.05
N SER A 186 -18.54 5.05 -7.14
CA SER A 186 -18.11 6.43 -7.38
C SER A 186 -17.17 6.85 -6.26
N MET A 187 -15.92 7.12 -6.64
CA MET A 187 -14.82 7.50 -5.75
C MET A 187 -14.44 8.96 -5.97
N GLU A 188 -13.83 9.57 -4.95
CA GLU A 188 -13.29 10.92 -5.09
C GLU A 188 -12.10 10.95 -6.06
N LEU A 189 -12.14 11.89 -6.99
CA LEU A 189 -11.09 12.12 -7.98
C LEU A 189 -9.82 12.68 -7.33
N ILE A 190 -8.69 12.04 -7.60
CA ILE A 190 -7.35 12.50 -7.21
C ILE A 190 -6.71 13.14 -8.44
N VAL A 191 -6.46 14.44 -8.38
CA VAL A 191 -5.76 15.19 -9.42
C VAL A 191 -4.28 15.23 -9.06
N ASN A 192 -3.44 14.61 -9.89
CA ASN A 192 -2.01 14.45 -9.65
C ASN A 192 -1.18 15.18 -10.72
N PRO A 193 -0.73 16.42 -10.45
CA PRO A 193 0.16 17.15 -11.34
C PRO A 193 1.51 16.45 -11.46
N LYS A 194 1.98 16.27 -12.69
CA LYS A 194 3.27 15.64 -13.01
C LYS A 194 3.97 16.39 -14.12
N THR A 195 5.22 16.03 -14.38
CA THR A 195 6.00 16.60 -15.47
C THR A 195 6.69 15.46 -16.24
N ILE A 196 6.36 15.31 -17.52
CA ILE A 196 7.05 14.36 -18.41
C ILE A 196 8.41 14.97 -18.79
N ASN A 197 9.47 14.17 -18.69
CA ASN A 197 10.85 14.56 -19.05
C ASN A 197 11.32 15.91 -18.45
N LYS A 198 10.76 16.29 -17.29
CA LYS A 198 11.04 17.57 -16.60
C LYS A 198 10.68 18.84 -17.38
N SER A 199 9.97 18.74 -18.51
CA SER A 199 9.64 19.90 -19.34
C SER A 199 8.15 20.03 -19.68
N ILE A 200 7.39 18.93 -19.73
CA ILE A 200 5.98 18.96 -20.17
C ILE A 200 5.07 18.77 -18.94
N PRO A 201 4.40 19.83 -18.47
CA PRO A 201 3.47 19.72 -17.34
C PRO A 201 2.19 18.99 -17.77
N VAL A 202 1.79 18.00 -16.99
CA VAL A 202 0.64 17.13 -17.26
C VAL A 202 -0.16 16.87 -16.00
N ILE A 203 -1.41 16.45 -16.19
CA ILE A 203 -2.33 16.03 -15.14
C ILE A 203 -2.63 14.55 -15.30
N GLN A 204 -2.62 13.84 -14.18
CA GLN A 204 -3.10 12.47 -14.03
C GLN A 204 -4.34 12.50 -13.14
N LEU A 205 -5.35 11.73 -13.52
CA LEU A 205 -6.63 11.59 -12.83
C LEU A 205 -6.70 10.16 -12.29
N GLU A 206 -6.67 10.04 -10.98
CA GLU A 206 -6.57 8.76 -10.30
C GLU A 206 -7.73 8.59 -9.31
N GLU A 207 -8.01 7.34 -8.93
CA GLU A 207 -8.89 7.01 -7.82
C GLU A 207 -8.18 6.06 -6.85
N ALA A 208 -8.61 6.07 -5.58
CA ALA A 208 -8.08 5.20 -4.54
C ALA A 208 -9.07 4.07 -4.21
N ALA A 209 -8.62 2.81 -4.25
CA ALA A 209 -9.43 1.63 -3.95
C ALA A 209 -10.22 1.76 -2.63
N GLY A 210 -9.57 2.24 -1.56
CA GLY A 210 -10.22 2.41 -0.27
C GLY A 210 -11.33 3.47 -0.25
N ALA A 211 -11.37 4.39 -1.21
CA ALA A 211 -12.44 5.40 -1.30
C ALA A 211 -13.80 4.78 -1.62
N ALA A 212 -13.82 3.59 -2.25
CA ALA A 212 -15.06 2.88 -2.56
C ALA A 212 -15.89 2.51 -1.31
N ILE A 213 -15.30 2.52 -0.11
CA ILE A 213 -15.97 2.19 1.15
C ILE A 213 -17.31 2.92 1.36
N ARG A 214 -17.46 4.13 0.80
CA ARG A 214 -18.70 4.93 0.89
C ARG A 214 -19.87 4.42 0.05
N ASN A 215 -19.58 3.56 -0.94
CA ASN A 215 -20.54 3.04 -1.91
C ASN A 215 -21.20 1.75 -1.43
N PHE A 216 -20.53 1.03 -0.55
CA PHE A 216 -21.02 -0.18 0.11
C PHE A 216 -22.06 0.14 1.18
N ASP A 217 -22.99 -0.78 1.40
CA ASP A 217 -24.14 -0.58 2.27
C ASP A 217 -23.77 -0.85 3.73
N LYS A 218 -22.84 -1.80 4.00
CA LYS A 218 -22.41 -2.21 5.35
C LYS A 218 -20.88 -2.11 5.55
N PRO A 219 -20.26 -0.93 5.30
CA PRO A 219 -18.81 -0.79 5.43
C PRO A 219 -18.35 -0.80 6.90
N ARG A 220 -17.17 -1.37 7.15
CA ARG A 220 -16.55 -1.46 8.48
C ARG A 220 -15.07 -1.07 8.44
N GLY A 221 -14.59 -0.45 9.51
CA GLY A 221 -13.17 -0.29 9.79
C GLY A 221 -12.75 -1.22 10.91
N LEU A 222 -11.71 -2.02 10.71
CA LEU A 222 -11.16 -2.90 11.74
C LEU A 222 -9.79 -2.42 12.18
N THR A 223 -9.62 -2.16 13.48
CA THR A 223 -8.29 -1.83 14.00
C THR A 223 -7.45 -3.09 14.10
N VAL A 224 -6.33 -3.12 13.38
CA VAL A 224 -5.38 -4.24 13.36
C VAL A 224 -4.05 -3.88 14.02
N PRO A 225 -3.30 -4.86 14.54
CA PRO A 225 -1.96 -4.62 15.03
C PRO A 225 -1.02 -4.17 13.91
N ARG A 226 -0.05 -3.33 14.27
CA ARG A 226 0.85 -2.65 13.32
C ARG A 226 1.66 -3.61 12.44
N HIS A 227 1.92 -4.84 12.88
CA HIS A 227 2.66 -5.83 12.08
C HIS A 227 1.93 -6.23 10.79
N ARG A 228 0.62 -5.97 10.67
CA ARG A 228 -0.15 -6.15 9.41
C ARG A 228 0.06 -5.00 8.40
N PHE A 229 0.77 -3.96 8.82
CA PHE A 229 1.11 -2.78 8.01
C PHE A 229 2.62 -2.52 8.07
N LEU A 230 3.35 -3.24 7.22
CA LEU A 230 4.78 -3.17 7.02
C LEU A 230 5.11 -2.79 5.56
N PRO A 231 4.80 -1.55 5.12
CA PRO A 231 5.11 -1.10 3.78
C PRO A 231 6.63 -0.86 3.60
N VAL A 232 7.19 -1.33 2.49
CA VAL A 232 8.58 -1.10 2.10
C VAL A 232 8.61 -0.14 0.89
N LYS A 233 8.80 1.15 1.15
CA LYS A 233 8.77 2.21 0.13
C LYS A 233 10.16 2.81 -0.12
N LEU A 234 10.98 2.86 0.92
CA LEU A 234 12.33 3.41 0.91
C LEU A 234 13.35 2.34 1.28
N THR A 235 14.61 2.59 0.94
CA THR A 235 15.72 1.74 1.37
C THR A 235 15.92 1.72 2.89
N SER A 236 15.44 2.73 3.61
CA SER A 236 15.35 2.71 5.08
C SER A 236 14.40 1.63 5.58
N ASP A 237 13.25 1.45 4.91
CA ASP A 237 12.28 0.41 5.26
C ASP A 237 12.85 -0.97 4.90
N LEU A 238 13.53 -1.05 3.76
CA LEU A 238 14.22 -2.26 3.34
C LEU A 238 15.31 -2.67 4.35
N LEU A 239 16.09 -1.72 4.88
CA LEU A 239 17.09 -1.98 5.91
C LEU A 239 16.46 -2.60 7.17
N LEU A 240 15.33 -2.04 7.61
CA LEU A 240 14.58 -2.58 8.76
C LEU A 240 14.19 -4.04 8.52
N VAL A 241 13.54 -4.32 7.39
CA VAL A 241 13.04 -5.66 7.05
C VAL A 241 14.16 -6.68 6.84
N MET A 242 15.30 -6.26 6.26
CA MET A 242 16.45 -7.14 6.04
C MET A 242 17.27 -7.42 7.30
N SER A 243 17.10 -6.61 8.36
CA SER A 243 17.85 -6.77 9.61
C SER A 243 17.27 -7.86 10.50
N ASN A 244 18.01 -8.20 11.56
CA ASN A 244 17.57 -9.13 12.60
C ASN A 244 16.41 -8.62 13.48
N LEU A 245 15.84 -7.46 13.15
CA LEU A 245 14.56 -6.98 13.69
C LEU A 245 13.39 -7.86 13.26
N TYR A 246 13.52 -8.57 12.15
CA TYR A 246 12.50 -9.47 11.63
C TYR A 246 13.09 -10.85 11.33
N VAL A 247 12.23 -11.86 11.35
CA VAL A 247 12.56 -13.22 10.89
C VAL A 247 11.57 -13.64 9.83
N LEU A 248 12.05 -14.39 8.84
CA LEU A 248 11.22 -14.97 7.78
C LEU A 248 10.81 -16.38 8.21
N GLU A 249 9.53 -16.56 8.53
CA GLU A 249 8.97 -17.85 8.92
C GLU A 249 7.83 -18.22 7.97
N LYS A 250 7.94 -19.37 7.28
CA LYS A 250 6.90 -19.89 6.36
C LYS A 250 6.42 -18.85 5.33
N GLY A 251 7.35 -18.05 4.81
CA GLY A 251 7.06 -16.99 3.84
C GLY A 251 6.45 -15.71 4.44
N ARG A 252 6.37 -15.60 5.77
CA ARG A 252 5.87 -14.42 6.48
C ARG A 252 7.00 -13.71 7.21
N ILE A 253 6.95 -12.38 7.19
CA ILE A 253 7.87 -11.54 7.95
C ILE A 253 7.24 -11.27 9.30
N ILE A 254 7.86 -11.77 10.37
CA ILE A 254 7.39 -11.57 11.74
C ILE A 254 8.43 -10.81 12.54
N PRO A 255 8.02 -9.94 13.49
CA PRO A 255 8.95 -9.29 14.40
C PRO A 255 9.80 -10.32 15.14
N SER A 256 11.09 -10.05 15.27
CA SER A 256 12.02 -10.95 15.95
C SER A 256 11.64 -11.09 17.42
N PRO A 257 11.49 -12.33 17.95
CA PRO A 257 11.21 -12.56 19.36
C PRO A 257 12.37 -12.15 20.27
N MET A 258 13.56 -11.92 19.70
CA MET A 258 14.74 -11.43 20.41
C MET A 258 14.70 -9.92 20.66
N ARG A 259 13.76 -9.19 20.03
CA ARG A 259 13.63 -7.75 20.26
C ARG A 259 12.85 -7.51 21.56
N ASN A 260 13.52 -6.93 22.55
CA ASN A 260 12.92 -6.63 23.85
C ASN A 260 11.92 -5.45 23.83
N PHE A 261 11.90 -4.66 22.74
CA PHE A 261 11.05 -3.48 22.60
C PHE A 261 10.00 -3.68 21.50
N PRO A 262 8.71 -3.39 21.76
CA PRO A 262 7.64 -3.56 20.76
C PRO A 262 7.67 -2.50 19.66
N THR A 263 8.38 -1.38 19.86
CA THR A 263 8.48 -0.28 18.89
C THR A 263 9.57 -0.57 17.85
N LEU A 264 9.35 -0.14 16.61
CA LEU A 264 10.36 -0.19 15.55
C LEU A 264 11.31 1.01 15.65
N PRO A 265 12.60 0.84 15.30
CA PRO A 265 13.53 1.95 15.28
C PRO A 265 13.20 2.95 14.17
N LEU A 266 13.48 4.23 14.42
CA LEU A 266 13.40 5.27 13.40
C LEU A 266 14.69 5.32 12.58
N VAL A 267 14.62 4.94 11.31
CA VAL A 267 15.77 4.91 10.39
C VAL A 267 15.64 6.00 9.31
N LYS A 268 16.66 6.84 9.19
CA LYS A 268 16.79 7.86 8.14
C LYS A 268 18.10 7.67 7.41
N LEU A 269 18.01 7.30 6.12
CA LEU A 269 19.16 7.17 5.25
C LEU A 269 19.21 8.35 4.27
N GLY A 270 20.39 8.96 4.13
CA GLY A 270 20.61 10.11 3.26
C GLY A 270 20.60 9.78 1.77
N ARG A 271 20.79 10.81 0.94
CA ARG A 271 20.72 10.72 -0.55
C ARG A 271 21.56 9.59 -1.18
N HIS A 272 22.67 9.21 -0.54
CA HIS A 272 23.59 8.18 -1.02
C HIS A 272 23.03 6.75 -0.88
N PHE A 273 21.88 6.58 -0.23
CA PHE A 273 21.22 5.29 -0.04
C PHE A 273 19.88 5.21 -0.79
N VAL A 274 19.50 6.21 -1.60
CA VAL A 274 18.16 6.26 -2.23
C VAL A 274 17.98 5.12 -3.25
N SER A 275 19.01 4.80 -4.04
CA SER A 275 18.93 3.70 -5.00
C SER A 275 19.28 2.36 -4.34
N ILE A 276 18.63 1.28 -4.79
CA ILE A 276 18.93 -0.08 -4.31
C ILE A 276 20.38 -0.47 -4.63
N LYS A 277 20.93 0.01 -5.75
CA LYS A 277 22.32 -0.23 -6.14
C LYS A 277 23.27 0.36 -5.11
N ASP A 278 23.16 1.66 -4.83
CA ASP A 278 24.04 2.34 -3.87
C ASP A 278 23.85 1.79 -2.45
N PHE A 279 22.61 1.50 -2.06
CA PHE A 279 22.30 0.85 -0.80
C PHE A 279 23.06 -0.47 -0.61
N ARG A 280 23.07 -1.33 -1.63
CA ARG A 280 23.79 -2.61 -1.60
C ARG A 280 25.30 -2.44 -1.62
N GLU A 281 25.83 -1.52 -2.43
CA GLU A 281 27.27 -1.25 -2.49
C GLU A 281 27.84 -0.70 -1.16
N ARG A 282 26.99 -0.05 -0.37
CA ARG A 282 27.33 0.55 0.92
C ARG A 282 27.20 -0.38 2.11
N LEU A 283 26.56 -1.52 1.95
CA LEU A 283 26.32 -2.50 3.01
C LEU A 283 27.02 -3.82 2.66
N LYS A 284 28.21 -4.06 3.21
CA LYS A 284 28.87 -5.36 3.05
C LYS A 284 28.10 -6.49 3.74
N SER A 285 27.38 -6.17 4.82
CA SER A 285 26.34 -6.99 5.43
C SER A 285 25.29 -6.09 6.06
N ILE A 286 24.10 -6.63 6.34
CA ILE A 286 23.10 -5.91 7.13
C ILE A 286 23.59 -5.84 8.59
N PRO A 287 23.61 -4.65 9.23
CA PRO A 287 24.01 -4.51 10.62
C PRO A 287 23.02 -5.19 11.58
N ASP A 288 23.51 -5.58 12.75
CA ASP A 288 22.66 -5.93 13.89
C ASP A 288 21.97 -4.65 14.39
N MET A 289 20.64 -4.70 14.48
CA MET A 289 19.79 -3.58 14.87
C MET A 289 18.82 -3.95 16.00
N LEU A 290 19.00 -5.09 16.68
CA LEU A 290 18.05 -5.56 17.71
C LEU A 290 17.84 -4.56 18.84
N GLU A 291 18.92 -3.89 19.26
CA GLU A 291 18.92 -2.89 20.35
C GLU A 291 18.85 -1.45 19.82
N LEU A 292 18.52 -1.24 18.55
CA LEU A 292 18.42 0.10 17.96
C LEU A 292 17.07 0.77 18.26
N ASP A 293 17.13 2.08 18.54
CA ASP A 293 15.99 2.99 18.62
C ASP A 293 16.00 4.04 17.50
N HIS A 294 17.17 4.58 17.15
CA HIS A 294 17.32 5.64 16.15
C HIS A 294 18.59 5.48 15.32
N LEU A 295 18.47 5.61 14.00
CA LEU A 295 19.60 5.67 13.07
C LEU A 295 19.40 6.82 12.09
N THR A 296 20.36 7.74 12.04
CA THR A 296 20.47 8.75 10.97
C THR A 296 21.83 8.62 10.31
N VAL A 297 21.85 8.39 8.99
CA VAL A 297 23.07 8.30 8.18
C VAL A 297 23.06 9.38 7.10
N SER A 298 24.09 10.21 7.06
CA SER A 298 24.25 11.26 6.05
C SER A 298 25.67 11.28 5.50
N GLY A 299 25.79 11.47 4.18
CA GLY A 299 27.07 11.48 3.46
C GLY A 299 27.45 10.12 2.86
N ASP A 300 28.69 10.04 2.39
CA ASP A 300 29.28 8.88 1.72
C ASP A 300 29.77 7.85 2.75
N VAL A 301 28.82 7.11 3.34
CA VAL A 301 29.06 6.15 4.43
C VAL A 301 28.99 4.72 3.89
N HIS A 302 29.89 3.86 4.35
CA HIS A 302 29.89 2.42 4.09
C HIS A 302 29.91 1.66 5.42
N PHE A 303 29.13 0.59 5.52
CA PHE A 303 29.11 -0.33 6.65
C PHE A 303 29.87 -1.60 6.30
N ASP A 304 30.82 -1.97 7.15
CA ASP A 304 31.56 -3.22 7.02
C ASP A 304 30.76 -4.42 7.58
N LYS A 305 31.35 -5.60 7.56
CA LYS A 305 30.77 -6.81 8.15
C LYS A 305 30.69 -6.68 9.67
N ASN A 306 29.68 -7.33 10.27
CA ASN A 306 29.51 -7.46 11.72
C ASN A 306 29.31 -6.12 12.47
N VAL A 307 28.81 -5.08 11.79
CA VAL A 307 28.45 -3.83 12.46
C VAL A 307 27.23 -4.05 13.36
N THR A 308 27.27 -3.53 14.58
CA THR A 308 26.14 -3.53 15.53
C THR A 308 25.76 -2.09 15.84
N LEU A 309 24.48 -1.76 15.70
CA LEU A 309 23.92 -0.44 15.96
C LEU A 309 22.95 -0.53 17.15
N LYS A 310 23.19 0.27 18.18
CA LYS A 310 22.45 0.24 19.45
C LYS A 310 21.99 1.63 19.84
N VAL A 311 20.85 1.72 20.51
CA VAL A 311 20.25 2.95 21.06
C VAL A 311 20.08 4.01 19.97
N SER A 312 20.91 5.05 19.94
CA SER A 312 20.82 6.15 18.98
C SER A 312 22.16 6.33 18.28
N CYS A 313 22.16 6.21 16.95
CA CYS A 313 23.32 6.32 16.10
C CYS A 313 23.11 7.45 15.07
N VAL A 314 23.99 8.46 15.09
CA VAL A 314 24.01 9.54 14.10
C VAL A 314 25.38 9.54 13.42
N ILE A 315 25.41 9.15 12.14
CA ILE A 315 26.63 8.99 11.35
C ILE A 315 26.61 10.05 10.25
N VAL A 316 27.55 11.00 10.32
CA VAL A 316 27.66 12.08 9.34
C VAL A 316 29.05 12.08 8.76
N TRP A 317 29.16 11.77 7.47
CA TRP A 317 30.36 12.03 6.69
C TRP A 317 30.25 13.38 5.99
N LYS A 318 31.19 14.28 6.29
CA LYS A 318 31.35 15.56 5.58
C LYS A 318 32.60 15.45 4.73
N SER A 319 32.46 15.52 3.40
CA SER A 319 33.65 15.66 2.55
C SER A 319 34.34 16.97 2.94
N HIS A 320 35.62 16.92 3.28
CA HIS A 320 36.41 18.15 3.21
C HIS A 320 36.52 18.48 1.72
N GLN A 321 35.95 19.62 1.31
CA GLN A 321 36.41 20.27 0.08
C GLN A 321 37.86 20.67 0.36
N ALA A 322 38.80 19.93 -0.23
CA ALA A 322 40.15 20.40 -0.47
C ALA A 322 40.17 21.20 -1.77
#